data_AF-A0A8R7TWK7-F1
#
_entry.id   AF-A0A8R7TWK7-F1
#
_cell.length_a   1.000
_cell.length_b   1.000
_cell.length_c   1.000
_cell.angle_alpha   90.00
_cell.angle_beta   90.00
_cell.angle_gamma   90.00
#
_symmetry.space_group_name_H-M   'P 1'
#
loop_
_entity.id
_entity.type
_entity.pdbx_description
1 polymer ?
#
loop_
_entity_poly.entity_id
_entity_poly.type
_entity_poly.pdbx_seq_one_letter_code
_entity_poly.pdbx_strand_id
1 'polypeptide(L)'
;MDLGTVRRRLERRRYQNPLCFASDVRHTFRNAMTYNYKGDDVYKTADVLSRIFESGWASISATLQSPPPVAERRARLKDELPRLPVDLQYKAAVIMKDVGGWIQEVDGRVEVDLDKADEATLDKLEWLLALATMMKEAGVLDNQTRSGAA
;
A
#
# COMPACT_ATOMS: atom_id res chain seq x y z
N MET A 1 5.46 6.68 18.85
CA MET A 1 5.99 7.44 17.71
C MET A 1 6.41 8.81 18.20
N ASP A 2 7.47 9.39 17.65
CA ASP A 2 7.96 10.75 17.92
C ASP A 2 8.35 11.45 16.61
N LEU A 3 8.34 12.79 16.58
CA LEU A 3 8.58 13.57 15.36
C LEU A 3 10.00 13.42 14.80
N GLY A 4 11.00 13.12 15.64
CA GLY A 4 12.36 12.83 15.17
C GLY A 4 12.43 11.52 14.38
N THR A 5 11.70 10.51 14.83
CA THR A 5 11.53 9.25 14.10
C THR A 5 10.74 9.44 12.81
N VAL A 6 9.65 10.21 12.84
CA VAL A 6 8.87 10.53 11.62
C VAL A 6 9.74 11.22 10.58
N ARG A 7 10.48 12.26 10.97
CA ARG A 7 11.39 12.99 10.09
C ARG A 7 12.41 12.06 9.43
N ARG A 8 13.09 11.22 10.22
CA ARG A 8 14.08 10.27 9.72
C ARG A 8 13.48 9.24 8.75
N ARG A 9 12.25 8.78 8.99
CA ARG A 9 11.54 7.88 8.07
C ARG A 9 11.20 8.58 6.75
N LEU A 10 10.76 9.84 6.81
CA LEU A 10 10.45 10.65 5.65
C LEU A 10 11.70 10.90 4.79
N GLU A 11 12.79 11.37 5.40
CA GLU A 11 14.06 11.64 4.71
C GLU A 11 14.65 10.39 4.05
N ARG A 12 14.46 9.22 4.67
CA ARG A 12 14.93 7.92 4.14
C ARG A 12 13.93 7.26 3.18
N ARG A 13 12.86 7.96 2.78
CA ARG A 13 11.80 7.44 1.89
C ARG A 13 11.24 6.09 2.38
N ARG A 14 11.01 5.97 3.68
CA ARG A 14 10.53 4.72 4.33
C ARG A 14 9.01 4.66 4.51
N TYR A 15 8.28 5.67 4.03
CA TYR A 15 6.83 5.62 3.96
C TYR A 15 6.39 5.08 2.59
N GLN A 16 5.54 4.05 2.59
CA GLN A 16 4.99 3.44 1.38
C GLN A 16 4.09 4.41 0.63
N ASN A 17 3.28 5.18 1.38
CA ASN A 17 2.43 6.23 0.84
C ASN A 17 2.36 7.41 1.83
N PRO A 18 1.89 8.59 1.38
CA PRO A 18 1.79 9.77 2.24
C PRO A 18 0.80 9.62 3.40
N LEU A 19 -0.20 8.72 3.29
CA LEU A 19 -1.15 8.45 4.39
C LEU A 19 -0.46 7.78 5.58
N CYS A 20 0.51 6.88 5.32
CA CYS A 20 1.34 6.29 6.39
C CYS A 20 2.12 7.37 7.15
N PHE A 21 2.65 8.38 6.45
CA PHE A 21 3.31 9.53 7.09
C PHE A 21 2.35 10.31 7.98
N ALA A 22 1.16 10.64 7.46
CA ALA A 22 0.17 11.38 8.24
C ALA A 22 -0.31 10.60 9.47
N SER A 23 -0.46 9.27 9.35
CA SER A 23 -0.81 8.38 10.46
C SER A 23 0.21 8.46 11.60
N ASP A 24 1.50 8.38 11.29
CA ASP A 24 2.57 8.45 12.30
C ASP A 24 2.64 9.82 13.00
N VAL A 25 2.41 10.92 12.27
CA VAL A 25 2.33 12.27 12.85
C VAL A 25 1.15 12.37 13.82
N ARG A 26 -0.05 11.97 13.38
CA ARG A 26 -1.26 11.96 14.23
C ARG A 26 -1.08 11.11 15.46
N HIS A 27 -0.47 9.93 15.31
CA HIS A 27 -0.21 9.03 16.43
C HIS A 27 0.73 9.66 17.46
N THR A 28 1.71 10.47 17.03
CA THR A 28 2.59 11.21 17.93
C THR A 28 1.80 12.20 18.80
N PHE A 29 0.94 13.02 18.20
CA PHE A 29 0.12 13.99 18.95
C PHE A 29 -0.95 13.31 19.82
N ARG A 30 -1.61 12.26 19.30
CA ARG A 30 -2.59 11.48 20.06
C ARG A 30 -1.97 10.86 21.30
N ASN A 31 -0.77 10.29 21.21
CA ASN A 31 -0.09 9.74 22.38
C ASN A 31 0.24 10.84 23.39
N ALA A 32 0.73 12.01 22.94
CA ALA A 32 0.98 13.14 23.84
C ALA A 32 -0.31 13.56 24.58
N MET A 33 -1.46 13.63 23.89
CA MET A 33 -2.74 13.92 24.52
C MET A 33 -3.29 12.78 25.40
N THR A 34 -2.89 11.53 25.15
CA THR A 34 -3.35 10.36 25.93
C THR A 34 -2.61 10.23 27.26
N TYR A 35 -1.31 10.51 27.27
CA TYR A 35 -0.45 10.33 28.45
C TYR A 35 -0.30 11.59 29.31
N ASN A 36 -0.88 12.73 28.90
CA ASN A 36 -0.83 13.99 29.65
C ASN A 36 -2.25 14.49 29.94
N TYR A 37 -2.46 15.18 31.05
CA TYR A 37 -3.78 15.72 31.40
C TYR A 37 -4.14 16.88 30.49
N LYS A 38 -5.45 17.10 30.26
CA LYS A 38 -5.95 18.18 29.38
C LYS A 38 -5.49 19.58 29.77
N GLY A 39 -5.15 19.78 31.04
CA GLY A 39 -4.64 21.05 31.58
C GLY A 39 -3.15 21.28 31.35
N ASP A 40 -2.39 20.24 31.03
CA ASP A 40 -0.94 20.30 30.92
C ASP A 40 -0.51 20.97 29.62
N ASP A 41 0.62 21.67 29.68
CA ASP A 41 1.15 22.37 28.50
C ASP A 41 1.45 21.39 27.36
N VAL A 42 1.93 20.19 27.67
CA VAL A 42 2.18 19.13 26.67
C VAL A 42 0.90 18.76 25.91
N TYR A 43 -0.23 18.62 26.63
CA TYR A 43 -1.52 18.34 26.00
C TYR A 43 -1.94 19.49 25.10
N LYS A 44 -1.91 20.72 25.61
CA LYS A 44 -2.33 21.92 24.86
C LYS A 44 -1.49 22.11 23.61
N THR A 45 -0.18 21.97 23.71
CA THR A 45 0.73 22.05 22.56
C THR A 45 0.44 20.95 21.55
N ALA A 46 0.19 19.71 21.99
CA ALA A 46 -0.16 18.60 21.08
C ALA A 46 -1.48 18.84 20.32
N ASP A 47 -2.51 19.38 20.98
CA ASP A 47 -3.78 19.75 20.33
C ASP A 47 -3.57 20.84 19.27
N VAL A 48 -2.83 21.91 19.62
CA VAL A 48 -2.50 22.99 18.68
C VAL A 48 -1.71 22.48 17.47
N LEU A 49 -0.66 21.70 17.70
CA LEU A 49 0.15 21.12 16.62
C LEU A 49 -0.65 20.16 15.75
N SER A 50 -1.56 19.38 16.33
CA SER A 50 -2.46 18.51 15.56
C SER A 50 -3.34 19.32 14.60
N ARG A 51 -3.89 20.46 15.05
CA ARG A 51 -4.73 21.33 14.20
C ARG A 51 -3.92 21.99 13.09
N ILE A 52 -2.71 22.48 13.40
CA ILE A 52 -1.80 23.05 12.39
C ILE A 52 -1.48 21.98 11.33
N PHE A 53 -1.20 20.75 11.77
CA PHE A 53 -0.93 19.65 10.85
C PHE A 53 -2.11 19.37 9.93
N GLU A 54 -3.34 19.21 10.46
CA GLU A 54 -4.51 18.93 9.61
C GLU A 54 -4.80 20.06 8.63
N SER A 55 -4.61 21.33 9.04
CA SER A 55 -4.77 22.47 8.14
C SER A 55 -3.78 22.45 6.98
N GLY A 56 -2.52 22.08 7.23
CA GLY A 56 -1.52 21.92 6.16
C GLY A 56 -1.71 20.65 5.34
N TRP A 57 -2.22 19.59 5.98
CA TRP A 57 -2.46 18.30 5.34
C TRP A 57 -3.61 18.37 4.34
N ALA A 58 -4.64 19.19 4.57
CA ALA A 58 -5.82 19.28 3.72
C ALA A 58 -5.50 19.50 2.24
N SER A 59 -4.57 20.42 1.91
CA SER A 59 -4.16 20.70 0.54
C SER A 59 -3.39 19.54 -0.09
N ILE A 60 -2.53 18.87 0.70
CA ILE A 60 -1.79 17.68 0.26
C ILE A 60 -2.78 16.54 0.02
N SER A 61 -3.68 16.25 0.96
CA SER A 61 -4.65 15.17 0.81
C SER A 61 -5.61 15.36 -0.35
N ALA A 62 -5.90 16.60 -0.75
CA ALA A 62 -6.72 16.87 -1.92
C ALA A 62 -6.02 16.49 -3.24
N THR A 63 -4.69 16.54 -3.29
CA THR A 63 -3.91 16.11 -4.47
C THR A 63 -3.59 14.62 -4.45
N LEU A 64 -3.59 14.01 -3.27
CA LEU A 64 -3.56 12.56 -3.11
C LEU A 64 -4.92 12.02 -3.52
N GLN A 65 -5.07 11.63 -4.80
CA GLN A 65 -6.25 10.93 -5.29
C GLN A 65 -6.66 9.89 -4.25
N SER A 66 -7.91 9.93 -3.77
CA SER A 66 -8.43 8.85 -2.94
C SER A 66 -8.25 7.56 -3.75
N PRO A 67 -7.65 6.50 -3.17
CA PRO A 67 -7.55 5.24 -3.88
C PRO A 67 -8.97 4.85 -4.32
N PRO A 68 -9.13 4.30 -5.53
CA PRO A 68 -10.43 3.84 -5.99
C PRO A 68 -11.04 2.90 -4.94
N PRO A 69 -12.38 2.83 -4.84
CA PRO A 69 -13.03 1.97 -3.87
C PRO A 69 -12.46 0.55 -3.91
N VAL A 70 -12.32 -0.09 -2.74
CA VAL A 70 -11.74 -1.45 -2.61
C VAL A 70 -12.38 -2.45 -3.58
N ALA A 71 -13.69 -2.35 -3.81
CA ALA A 71 -14.40 -3.17 -4.78
C ALA A 71 -13.87 -3.00 -6.22
N GLU A 72 -13.59 -1.77 -6.63
CA GLU A 72 -13.04 -1.47 -7.96
C GLU A 72 -11.59 -1.95 -8.07
N ARG A 73 -10.78 -1.75 -7.03
CA ARG A 73 -9.40 -2.26 -6.94
C ARG A 73 -9.37 -3.78 -7.11
N ARG A 74 -10.25 -4.50 -6.40
CA ARG A 74 -10.41 -5.94 -6.51
C ARG A 74 -10.84 -6.39 -7.90
N ALA A 75 -11.83 -5.73 -8.50
CA ALA A 75 -12.29 -6.04 -9.85
C ALA A 75 -11.15 -5.91 -10.88
N ARG A 76 -10.37 -4.83 -10.78
CA ARG A 76 -9.19 -4.60 -11.64
C ARG A 76 -8.13 -5.68 -11.47
N LEU A 77 -7.80 -6.04 -10.23
CA LEU A 77 -6.82 -7.10 -9.95
C LEU A 77 -7.31 -8.48 -10.44
N LYS A 78 -8.62 -8.80 -10.30
CA LYS A 78 -9.22 -10.03 -10.84
C LYS A 78 -9.04 -10.12 -12.36
N ASP A 79 -9.12 -9.00 -13.08
CA ASP A 79 -8.99 -8.94 -14.53
C ASP A 79 -7.54 -8.97 -15.02
N GLU A 80 -6.62 -8.32 -14.31
CA GLU A 80 -5.24 -8.10 -14.75
C GLU A 80 -4.24 -9.17 -14.26
N LEU A 81 -4.41 -9.73 -13.05
CA LEU A 81 -3.48 -10.74 -12.51
C LEU A 81 -3.34 -11.98 -13.42
N PRO A 82 -4.41 -12.54 -14.02
CA PRO A 82 -4.29 -13.69 -14.94
C PRO A 82 -3.54 -13.36 -16.24
N ARG A 83 -3.37 -12.07 -16.58
CA ARG A 83 -2.66 -11.61 -17.78
C ARG A 83 -1.16 -11.42 -17.56
N LEU A 84 -0.72 -11.49 -16.30
CA LEU A 84 0.70 -11.34 -15.98
C LEU A 84 1.51 -12.54 -16.50
N PRO A 85 2.82 -12.36 -16.75
CA PRO A 85 3.76 -13.46 -16.93
C PRO A 85 3.71 -14.48 -15.78
N VAL A 86 3.93 -15.76 -16.07
CA VAL A 86 3.78 -16.89 -15.12
C VAL A 86 4.61 -16.70 -13.84
N ASP A 87 5.81 -16.13 -13.92
CA ASP A 87 6.66 -15.87 -12.76
C ASP A 87 6.07 -14.79 -11.82
N LEU A 88 5.40 -13.78 -12.40
CA LEU A 88 4.72 -12.74 -11.64
C LEU A 88 3.39 -13.21 -11.07
N GLN A 89 2.67 -14.12 -11.77
CA GLN A 89 1.51 -14.80 -11.22
C GLN A 89 1.87 -15.61 -9.97
N TYR A 90 3.00 -16.33 -9.98
CA TYR A 90 3.48 -17.04 -8.80
C TYR A 90 3.78 -16.09 -7.64
N LYS A 91 4.41 -14.94 -7.90
CA LYS A 91 4.64 -13.92 -6.87
C LYS A 91 3.33 -13.39 -6.29
N ALA A 92 2.31 -13.15 -7.12
CA ALA A 92 0.99 -12.75 -6.66
C ALA A 92 0.35 -13.81 -5.74
N ALA A 93 0.46 -15.10 -6.09
CA ALA A 93 0.00 -16.20 -5.26
C ALA A 93 0.72 -16.26 -3.90
N VAL A 94 2.04 -16.01 -3.87
CA VAL A 94 2.82 -15.92 -2.63
C VAL A 94 2.34 -14.76 -1.76
N ILE A 95 2.10 -13.58 -2.34
CA ILE A 95 1.59 -12.41 -1.62
C ILE A 95 0.23 -12.72 -0.95
N MET A 96 -0.64 -13.45 -1.66
CA MET A 96 -1.98 -13.82 -1.16
C MET A 96 -1.94 -14.90 -0.07
N LYS A 97 -0.93 -15.78 -0.09
CA LYS A 97 -0.79 -16.86 0.91
C LYS A 97 -0.56 -16.34 2.33
N ASP A 98 0.14 -15.22 2.48
CA ASP A 98 0.46 -14.60 3.78
C ASP A 98 -0.77 -14.10 4.55
N VAL A 99 -1.91 -13.92 3.87
CA VAL A 99 -3.18 -13.43 4.44
C VAL A 99 -4.19 -14.57 4.69
N GLY A 100 -3.76 -15.82 4.47
CA GLY A 100 -4.69 -16.96 4.44
C GLY A 100 -5.55 -16.99 3.17
N GLY A 101 -5.08 -16.40 2.07
CA GLY A 101 -5.73 -16.46 0.76
C GLY A 101 -5.83 -17.91 0.30
N TRP A 102 -7.08 -18.37 0.11
CA TRP A 102 -7.39 -19.73 -0.28
C TRP A 102 -7.01 -19.91 -1.74
N ILE A 103 -5.93 -20.66 -1.97
CA ILE A 103 -5.56 -21.20 -3.27
C ILE A 103 -6.49 -22.39 -3.53
N GLN A 104 -7.44 -22.25 -4.45
CA GLN A 104 -8.25 -23.38 -4.88
C GLN A 104 -7.69 -23.87 -6.22
N GLU A 105 -7.19 -25.10 -6.23
CA GLU A 105 -6.76 -25.78 -7.45
C GLU A 105 -8.00 -26.39 -8.10
N VAL A 106 -8.47 -25.77 -9.19
CA VAL A 106 -9.59 -26.27 -10.00
C VAL A 106 -9.03 -26.55 -11.39
N ASP A 107 -9.08 -27.81 -11.83
CA ASP A 107 -8.55 -28.25 -13.13
C ASP A 107 -7.10 -27.82 -13.42
N GLY A 108 -6.22 -27.88 -12.41
CA GLY A 108 -4.80 -27.52 -12.54
C GLY A 108 -4.55 -26.01 -12.68
N ARG A 109 -5.55 -25.16 -12.41
CA ARG A 109 -5.41 -23.71 -12.30
C ARG A 109 -5.68 -23.27 -10.86
N VAL A 110 -4.81 -22.39 -10.37
CA VAL A 110 -4.95 -21.74 -9.05
C VAL A 110 -5.86 -20.53 -9.22
N GLU A 111 -7.08 -20.62 -8.69
CA GLU A 111 -7.93 -19.43 -8.53
C GLU A 111 -7.60 -18.71 -7.22
N VAL A 112 -7.58 -17.37 -7.30
CA VAL A 112 -7.24 -16.47 -6.19
C VAL A 112 -8.48 -15.66 -5.82
N ASP A 113 -9.06 -15.93 -4.65
CA ASP A 113 -10.19 -15.14 -4.14
C ASP A 113 -9.70 -13.80 -3.53
N LEU A 114 -9.88 -12.73 -4.30
CA LEU A 114 -9.51 -11.36 -3.90
C LEU A 114 -10.52 -10.70 -2.95
N ASP A 115 -11.68 -11.31 -2.66
CA ASP A 115 -12.70 -10.68 -1.82
C ASP A 115 -12.35 -10.66 -0.32
N LYS A 116 -11.31 -11.40 0.06
CA LYS A 116 -10.76 -11.43 1.44
C LYS A 116 -9.44 -10.67 1.59
N ALA A 117 -8.89 -10.10 0.53
CA ALA A 117 -7.66 -9.31 0.62
C ALA A 117 -7.92 -8.01 1.39
N ASP A 118 -7.08 -7.73 2.39
CA ASP A 118 -7.05 -6.45 3.09
C ASP A 118 -6.36 -5.37 2.24
N GLU A 119 -6.48 -4.10 2.64
CA GLU A 119 -5.92 -2.98 1.87
C GLU A 119 -4.40 -3.09 1.69
N ALA A 120 -3.68 -3.58 2.70
CA ALA A 120 -2.23 -3.76 2.63
C ALA A 120 -1.82 -4.82 1.60
N THR A 121 -2.63 -5.86 1.43
CA THR A 121 -2.42 -6.91 0.43
C THR A 121 -2.76 -6.41 -0.97
N LEU A 122 -3.84 -5.65 -1.10
CA LEU A 122 -4.21 -5.01 -2.37
C LEU A 122 -3.10 -4.04 -2.82
N ASP A 123 -2.53 -3.24 -1.91
CA ASP A 123 -1.41 -2.34 -2.22
C ASP A 123 -0.19 -3.12 -2.77
N LYS A 124 0.14 -4.28 -2.20
CA LYS A 124 1.25 -5.13 -2.68
C LYS A 124 0.98 -5.70 -4.08
N LEU A 125 -0.24 -6.14 -4.33
CA LEU A 125 -0.64 -6.69 -5.63
C LEU A 125 -0.66 -5.62 -6.72
N GLU A 126 -1.18 -4.42 -6.41
CA GLU A 126 -1.15 -3.28 -7.32
C GLU A 126 0.28 -2.84 -7.63
N TRP A 127 1.18 -2.87 -6.64
CA TRP A 127 2.60 -2.60 -6.87
C TRP A 127 3.25 -3.62 -7.82
N LEU A 128 2.91 -4.90 -7.67
CA LEU A 128 3.37 -5.94 -8.58
C LEU A 128 2.83 -5.74 -10.00
N LEU A 129 1.57 -5.31 -10.13
CA LEU A 129 0.97 -4.95 -11.42
C LEU A 129 1.69 -3.77 -12.07
N ALA A 130 1.95 -2.71 -11.30
CA ALA A 130 2.68 -1.53 -11.78
C ALA A 130 4.11 -1.90 -12.23
N LEU A 131 4.80 -2.75 -11.47
CA LEU A 131 6.12 -3.25 -11.85
C LEU A 131 6.06 -4.03 -13.17
N ALA A 132 5.06 -4.88 -13.36
CA ALA A 132 4.88 -5.63 -14.61
C ALA A 132 4.67 -4.69 -15.81
N THR A 133 3.84 -3.66 -15.65
CA THR A 133 3.62 -2.63 -16.69
C THR A 133 4.93 -1.92 -17.05
N MET A 134 5.70 -1.49 -16.05
CA MET A 134 7.00 -0.84 -16.28
C MET A 134 8.01 -1.78 -16.98
N MET A 135 8.02 -3.06 -16.63
CA MET A 135 8.89 -4.05 -17.27
C MET A 135 8.48 -4.33 -18.73
N LYS A 136 7.19 -4.27 -19.03
CA LYS A 136 6.66 -4.38 -20.40
C LYS A 136 7.06 -3.17 -21.24
N GLU A 137 6.88 -1.96 -20.71
CA GLU A 137 7.28 -0.71 -21.37
C GLU A 137 8.80 -0.64 -21.62
N ALA A 138 9.60 -1.21 -20.72
CA ALA A 138 11.05 -1.33 -20.89
C ALA A 138 11.50 -2.45 -21.85
N GLY A 139 10.57 -3.22 -22.45
CA GLY A 139 10.88 -4.31 -23.38
C GLY A 139 11.55 -5.54 -22.73
N VAL A 140 11.53 -5.64 -21.39
CA VAL A 140 12.19 -6.73 -20.65
C VAL A 140 11.40 -8.03 -20.73
N LEU A 141 10.07 -7.94 -20.82
CA LEU A 141 9.16 -9.10 -20.83
C LEU A 141 9.05 -9.79 -22.20
N ASP A 142 9.34 -9.09 -23.31
CA ASP A 142 9.20 -9.66 -24.66
C ASP A 142 10.33 -10.64 -25.05
N ASN A 143 11.44 -10.64 -24.32
CA ASN A 143 12.61 -11.49 -24.62
C ASN A 143 12.53 -12.92 -24.06
N GLN A 144 11.52 -13.25 -23.25
CA GLN A 144 11.38 -14.61 -22.70
C GLN A 144 10.59 -15.58 -23.60
N THR A 145 9.91 -15.09 -24.64
CA THR A 145 9.08 -15.92 -25.53
C THR A 145 9.86 -16.55 -26.70
N ARG A 146 11.16 -16.25 -26.88
CA ARG A 146 11.97 -16.72 -28.03
C ARG A 146 12.95 -17.87 -27.75
N SER A 147 13.10 -18.33 -26.50
CA SER A 147 14.10 -19.37 -26.15
C SER A 147 13.52 -20.80 -26.04
N GLY A 148 12.33 -21.07 -26.59
CA GLY A 148 11.64 -22.35 -26.45
C GLY A 148 11.38 -23.11 -27.76
N ALA A 149 12.07 -22.78 -28.85
CA ALA A 149 11.95 -23.49 -30.13
C ALA A 149 13.35 -23.76 -30.71
N ALA A 150 13.97 -24.85 -30.27
CA ALA A 150 15.05 -25.54 -30.97
C ALA A 150 15.00 -27.02 -30.57
#